data_AF-A0A8J7YNP2-F1
#
_entry.id   AF-A0A8J7YNP2-F1
#
_cell.length_a   1.000
_cell.length_b   1.000
_cell.length_c   1.000
_cell.angle_alpha   90.00
_cell.angle_beta   90.00
_cell.angle_gamma   90.00
#
_symmetry.space_group_name_H-M   'P 1'
#
loop_
_entity.id
_entity.type
_entity.pdbx_description
1 polymer ?
#
loop_
_entity_poly.entity_id
_entity_poly.type
_entity_poly.pdbx_seq_one_letter_code
_entity_poly.pdbx_strand_id
1 'polypeptide(L)'
;MKHYQITSILCVFTVWVEYVIAASVVFLDPSNNDFPYTRIVLTWPGVLEEIHRLWAAIIIVVFIANIVFAFTARRRNDAPSRLFEMSAVAFVLLLLQASFGAITIWNYDYPPFVVMHEGNAGLLLLFTAFLAAYALYQQPPNPRPIRNTQ
;
A
#
# COMPACT_ATOMS: atom_id res chain seq x y z
N MET A 1 -11.27 15.03 -7.33
CA MET A 1 -10.82 13.85 -8.13
C MET A 1 -9.33 13.76 -8.37
N LYS A 2 -8.68 14.75 -8.99
CA LYS A 2 -7.25 14.65 -9.38
C LYS A 2 -6.30 14.21 -8.25
N HIS A 3 -6.42 14.81 -7.05
CA HIS A 3 -5.59 14.43 -5.90
C HIS A 3 -5.79 12.97 -5.48
N TYR A 4 -7.03 12.50 -5.47
CA TYR A 4 -7.34 11.11 -5.14
C TYR A 4 -6.71 10.15 -6.16
N GLN A 5 -6.86 10.41 -7.46
CA GLN A 5 -6.22 9.60 -8.53
C GLN A 5 -4.70 9.53 -8.38
N ILE A 6 -4.05 10.66 -8.10
CA ILE A 6 -2.60 10.71 -7.85
C ILE A 6 -2.26 9.82 -6.65
N THR A 7 -2.97 9.97 -5.53
CA THR A 7 -2.69 9.14 -4.34
C THR A 7 -2.97 7.66 -4.56
N SER A 8 -3.96 7.28 -5.37
CA SER A 8 -4.20 5.86 -5.68
C SER A 8 -3.07 5.26 -6.52
N ILE A 9 -2.48 6.02 -7.45
CA ILE A 9 -1.26 5.61 -8.17
C ILE A 9 -0.08 5.50 -7.20
N LEU A 10 0.06 6.44 -6.27
CA LEU A 10 1.13 6.39 -5.26
C LEU A 10 0.98 5.16 -4.34
N CYS A 11 -0.24 4.77 -3.96
CA CYS A 11 -0.47 3.54 -3.19
C CYS A 11 0.09 2.31 -3.92
N VAL A 12 -0.27 2.08 -5.19
CA VAL A 12 0.25 0.91 -5.92
C VAL A 12 1.76 1.00 -6.15
N PHE A 13 2.29 2.18 -6.48
CA PHE A 13 3.72 2.36 -6.69
C PHE A 13 4.53 2.08 -5.42
N THR A 14 4.11 2.62 -4.28
CA THR A 14 4.82 2.44 -3.00
C THR A 14 4.77 1.00 -2.50
N VAL A 15 3.63 0.31 -2.67
CA VAL A 15 3.51 -1.13 -2.37
C VAL A 15 4.39 -1.96 -3.31
N TRP A 16 4.48 -1.61 -4.60
CA TRP A 16 5.37 -2.30 -5.53
C TRP A 16 6.85 -2.14 -5.16
N VAL A 17 7.28 -0.92 -4.81
CA VAL A 17 8.66 -0.67 -4.35
C VAL A 17 8.96 -1.50 -3.10
N GLU A 18 8.03 -1.57 -2.15
CA GLU A 18 8.20 -2.38 -0.93
C GLU A 18 8.39 -3.85 -1.26
N TYR A 19 7.59 -4.37 -2.19
CA TYR A 19 7.69 -5.75 -2.65
C TYR A 19 9.08 -6.05 -3.24
N VAL A 20 9.64 -5.10 -4.00
CA VAL A 20 11.00 -5.23 -4.56
C VAL A 20 12.06 -5.19 -3.47
N ILE A 21 11.93 -4.29 -2.49
CA ILE A 21 12.87 -4.19 -1.35
C ILE A 21 12.84 -5.49 -0.55
N ALA A 22 11.65 -5.98 -0.18
CA ALA A 22 11.48 -7.22 0.59
C ALA A 22 12.05 -8.45 -0.14
N ALA A 23 11.73 -8.60 -1.44
CA ALA A 23 12.29 -9.67 -2.25
C ALA A 23 13.83 -9.58 -2.32
N SER A 24 14.39 -8.38 -2.39
CA SER A 24 15.85 -8.18 -2.42
C SER A 24 16.53 -8.63 -1.13
N VAL A 25 15.90 -8.47 0.04
CA VAL A 25 16.41 -9.00 1.32
C VAL A 25 16.57 -10.52 1.23
N VAL A 26 15.53 -11.22 0.75
CA VAL A 26 15.52 -12.68 0.66
C VAL A 26 16.54 -13.22 -0.36
N PHE A 27 16.67 -12.57 -1.52
CA PHE A 27 17.59 -13.03 -2.56
C PHE A 27 19.08 -12.83 -2.21
N LEU A 28 19.40 -11.83 -1.39
CA LEU A 28 20.77 -11.46 -1.09
C LEU A 28 21.35 -12.16 0.16
N ASP A 29 20.51 -12.76 0.99
CA ASP A 29 20.94 -13.62 2.09
C ASP A 29 20.02 -14.85 2.27
N PRO A 30 20.04 -15.81 1.31
CA PRO A 30 19.14 -16.96 1.34
C PRO A 30 19.45 -17.98 2.44
N SER A 31 20.61 -17.88 3.11
CA SER A 31 21.12 -18.91 4.03
C SER A 31 21.31 -18.44 5.48
N ASN A 32 21.25 -17.15 5.77
CA ASN A 32 21.51 -16.61 7.10
C ASN A 32 20.46 -15.55 7.47
N ASN A 33 19.19 -15.98 7.55
CA ASN A 33 18.09 -15.11 7.95
C ASN A 33 18.06 -14.80 9.47
N ASP A 34 19.10 -15.12 10.24
CA ASP A 34 19.22 -14.86 11.68
C ASP A 34 19.42 -13.36 11.98
N PHE A 35 18.63 -12.49 11.35
CA PHE A 35 18.63 -11.07 11.59
C PHE A 35 18.08 -10.80 12.99
N PRO A 36 18.75 -9.98 13.80
CA PRO A 36 18.16 -9.51 15.04
C PRO A 36 17.09 -8.46 14.70
N TYR A 37 15.88 -8.93 14.36
CA TYR A 37 14.69 -8.14 13.99
C TYR A 37 14.24 -7.10 15.03
N THR A 38 14.89 -7.09 16.21
CA THR A 38 14.60 -6.22 17.34
C THR A 38 15.68 -5.15 17.57
N ARG A 39 16.75 -5.11 16.76
CA ARG A 39 17.85 -4.15 16.89
C ARG A 39 18.17 -3.53 15.54
N ILE A 40 18.59 -2.26 15.58
CA ILE A 40 19.10 -1.58 14.39
C ILE A 40 20.46 -2.16 14.03
N VAL A 41 20.58 -2.69 12.82
CA VAL A 41 21.83 -3.25 12.28
C VAL A 41 22.20 -2.51 11.00
N LEU A 42 23.29 -1.74 11.06
CA LEU A 42 23.78 -0.95 9.91
C LEU A 42 24.83 -1.68 9.06
N THR A 43 25.05 -2.97 9.32
CA THR A 43 25.85 -3.84 8.46
C THR A 43 24.97 -4.49 7.40
N TRP A 44 25.58 -4.92 6.29
CA TRP A 44 24.87 -5.69 5.28
C TRP A 44 24.44 -7.07 5.83
N PRO A 45 23.23 -7.56 5.52
CA PRO A 45 22.12 -6.89 4.81
C PRO A 45 21.10 -6.17 5.72
N GLY A 46 21.36 -6.03 7.03
CA GLY A 46 20.48 -5.32 7.98
C GLY A 46 20.09 -3.89 7.57
N VAL A 47 20.93 -3.19 6.80
CA VAL A 47 20.57 -1.90 6.19
C VAL A 47 19.33 -2.00 5.29
N LEU A 48 19.17 -3.08 4.53
CA LEU A 48 17.97 -3.28 3.69
C LEU A 48 16.72 -3.49 4.54
N GLU A 49 16.85 -4.19 5.67
CA GLU A 49 15.74 -4.40 6.60
C GLU A 49 15.28 -3.07 7.23
N GLU A 50 16.21 -2.19 7.59
CA GLU A 50 15.87 -0.83 8.04
C GLU A 50 15.23 0.01 6.94
N ILE A 51 15.72 -0.10 5.69
CA ILE A 51 15.11 0.57 4.54
C ILE A 51 13.68 0.06 4.34
N HIS A 52 13.46 -1.25 4.44
CA HIS A 52 12.13 -1.87 4.37
C HIS A 52 11.20 -1.30 5.46
N ARG A 53 11.63 -1.29 6.73
CA ARG A 53 10.85 -0.71 7.85
C ARG A 53 10.52 0.77 7.63
N LEU A 54 11.50 1.56 7.20
CA LEU A 54 11.32 2.98 6.94
C LEU A 54 10.34 3.20 5.77
N TRP A 55 10.43 2.39 4.73
CA TRP A 55 9.54 2.45 3.58
C TRP A 55 8.11 2.04 3.94
N ALA A 56 7.93 1.03 4.80
CA ALA A 56 6.62 0.68 5.35
C ALA A 56 5.94 1.86 6.07
N ALA A 57 6.70 2.68 6.81
CA ALA A 57 6.17 3.89 7.43
C ALA A 57 5.71 4.94 6.39
N ILE A 58 6.42 5.09 5.29
CA ILE A 58 6.04 5.97 4.18
C ILE A 58 4.72 5.50 3.54
N ILE A 59 4.56 4.19 3.34
CA ILE A 59 3.33 3.60 2.78
C ILE A 59 2.11 3.95 3.65
N ILE A 60 2.25 3.88 4.97
CA ILE A 60 1.16 4.26 5.91
C ILE A 60 0.73 5.72 5.66
N VAL A 61 1.67 6.65 5.53
CA VAL A 61 1.37 8.06 5.25
C VAL A 61 0.63 8.22 3.91
N VAL A 62 1.08 7.52 2.86
CA VAL A 62 0.45 7.56 1.53
C VAL A 62 -0.97 7.01 1.57
N PHE A 63 -1.22 5.92 2.31
CA PHE A 63 -2.56 5.35 2.45
C PHE A 63 -3.50 6.24 3.28
N ILE A 64 -2.99 6.87 4.34
CA ILE A 64 -3.75 7.88 5.10
C ILE A 64 -4.12 9.05 4.16
N ALA A 65 -3.20 9.53 3.34
CA ALA A 65 -3.52 10.57 2.36
C ALA A 65 -4.61 10.07 1.38
N ASN A 66 -4.50 8.84 0.88
CA ASN A 66 -5.48 8.27 -0.04
C ASN A 66 -6.89 8.20 0.56
N ILE A 67 -7.04 7.69 1.79
CA ILE A 67 -8.36 7.59 2.44
C ILE A 67 -8.95 8.97 2.75
N VAL A 68 -8.12 9.95 3.12
CA VAL A 68 -8.54 11.34 3.36
C VAL A 68 -9.04 11.99 2.05
N PHE A 69 -8.32 11.81 0.94
CA PHE A 69 -8.76 12.34 -0.35
C PHE A 69 -9.98 11.60 -0.90
N ALA A 70 -10.10 10.29 -0.67
CA ALA A 70 -11.29 9.52 -1.03
C ALA A 70 -12.52 10.02 -0.27
N PHE A 71 -12.39 10.23 1.04
CA PHE A 71 -13.45 10.76 1.89
C PHE A 71 -13.86 12.18 1.48
N THR A 72 -12.87 13.04 1.20
CA THR A 72 -13.11 14.42 0.76
C THR A 72 -13.83 14.45 -0.59
N ALA A 73 -13.42 13.62 -1.55
CA ALA A 73 -14.07 13.51 -2.85
C ALA A 73 -15.50 12.96 -2.74
N ARG A 74 -15.73 11.98 -1.86
CA ARG A 74 -17.07 11.47 -1.53
C ARG A 74 -17.96 12.56 -0.95
N ARG A 75 -17.47 13.33 0.03
CA ARG A 75 -18.24 14.43 0.66
C ARG A 75 -18.63 15.53 -0.32
N ARG A 76 -17.83 15.76 -1.36
CA ARG A 76 -18.10 16.74 -2.42
C ARG A 76 -19.00 16.18 -3.54
N ASN A 77 -19.39 14.91 -3.48
CA ASN A 77 -20.04 14.18 -4.57
C ASN A 77 -19.23 14.19 -5.89
N ASP A 78 -17.92 14.37 -5.79
CA ASP A 78 -16.99 14.36 -6.93
C ASP A 78 -16.65 12.91 -7.36
N ALA A 79 -16.87 11.95 -6.46
CA ALA A 79 -16.48 10.54 -6.59
C ALA A 79 -17.62 9.60 -6.19
N PRO A 80 -17.76 8.43 -6.85
CA PRO A 80 -18.62 7.36 -6.36
C PRO A 80 -18.19 6.86 -4.97
N SER A 81 -19.16 6.48 -4.12
CA SER A 81 -18.89 5.97 -2.76
C SER A 81 -17.97 4.75 -2.75
N ARG A 82 -18.05 3.93 -3.80
CA ARG A 82 -17.23 2.73 -3.99
C ARG A 82 -15.73 3.02 -3.95
N LEU A 83 -15.27 4.20 -4.36
CA LEU A 83 -13.84 4.54 -4.26
C LEU A 83 -13.38 4.67 -2.80
N PHE A 84 -14.21 5.25 -1.93
CA PHE A 84 -13.92 5.31 -0.50
C PHE A 84 -13.94 3.92 0.14
N GLU A 85 -14.91 3.07 -0.22
CA GLU A 85 -14.99 1.68 0.26
C GLU A 85 -13.74 0.89 -0.15
N MET A 86 -13.31 1.01 -1.40
CA MET A 86 -12.08 0.36 -1.85
C MET A 86 -10.84 0.92 -1.13
N SER A 87 -10.69 2.23 -0.96
CA SER A 87 -9.59 2.79 -0.17
C SER A 87 -9.58 2.27 1.28
N ALA A 88 -10.75 2.11 1.90
CA ALA A 88 -10.86 1.55 3.24
C ALA A 88 -10.43 0.07 3.28
N VAL A 89 -10.85 -0.74 2.30
CA VAL A 89 -10.41 -2.14 2.18
C VAL A 89 -8.90 -2.22 1.98
N ALA A 90 -8.33 -1.41 1.10
CA ALA A 90 -6.88 -1.35 0.88
C ALA A 90 -6.13 -0.98 2.18
N PHE A 91 -6.65 -0.04 2.96
CA PHE A 91 -6.08 0.32 4.25
C PHE A 91 -6.16 -0.82 5.27
N VAL A 92 -7.27 -1.55 5.32
CA VAL A 92 -7.38 -2.75 6.17
C VAL A 92 -6.37 -3.82 5.78
N LEU A 93 -6.18 -4.08 4.47
CA LEU A 93 -5.15 -5.01 3.98
C LEU A 93 -3.73 -4.56 4.40
N LEU A 94 -3.45 -3.24 4.39
CA LEU A 94 -2.18 -2.70 4.89
C LEU A 94 -2.01 -2.93 6.40
N LEU A 95 -3.05 -2.74 7.20
CA LEU A 95 -3.01 -3.01 8.65
C LEU A 95 -2.77 -4.49 8.92
N LEU A 96 -3.41 -5.38 8.16
CA LEU A 96 -3.13 -6.82 8.22
C LEU A 96 -1.69 -7.12 7.82
N GLN A 97 -1.14 -6.46 6.79
CA GLN A 97 0.26 -6.64 6.38
C GLN A 97 1.22 -6.30 7.52
N ALA A 98 1.05 -5.13 8.14
CA ALA A 98 1.87 -4.69 9.26
C ALA A 98 1.73 -5.63 10.46
N SER A 99 0.51 -6.11 10.73
CA SER A 99 0.25 -7.06 11.82
C SER A 99 0.95 -8.40 11.58
N PHE A 100 0.83 -8.97 10.39
CA PHE A 100 1.54 -10.22 10.06
C PHE A 100 3.06 -10.03 10.08
N GLY A 101 3.57 -8.89 9.62
CA GLY A 101 5.00 -8.57 9.69
C GLY A 101 5.50 -8.54 11.15
N ALA A 102 4.76 -7.88 12.04
CA ALA A 102 5.08 -7.86 13.46
C ALA A 102 5.00 -9.25 14.11
N ILE A 103 3.98 -10.05 13.76
CA ILE A 103 3.82 -11.41 14.27
C ILE A 103 4.96 -12.31 13.81
N THR A 104 5.41 -12.19 12.55
CA THR A 104 6.57 -12.92 12.01
C THR A 104 7.83 -12.61 12.82
N ILE A 105 8.04 -11.35 13.21
CA ILE A 105 9.17 -10.96 14.07
C ILE A 105 9.08 -11.65 15.45
N TRP A 106 7.89 -11.78 16.02
CA TRP A 106 7.70 -12.41 17.34
C TRP A 106 7.69 -13.95 17.30
N ASN A 107 7.39 -14.55 16.15
CA ASN A 107 7.20 -16.00 15.98
C ASN A 107 8.07 -16.53 14.84
N TYR A 108 9.34 -16.12 14.82
CA TYR A 108 10.28 -16.36 13.74
C TYR A 108 10.33 -17.82 13.22
N ASP A 109 10.10 -18.80 14.10
CA ASP A 109 10.12 -20.23 13.77
C ASP A 109 8.78 -20.82 13.28
N TYR A 110 7.76 -19.99 13.00
CA TYR A 110 6.43 -20.46 12.56
C TYR A 110 6.13 -20.06 11.10
N PRO A 111 6.41 -20.95 10.12
CA PRO A 111 6.28 -20.66 8.69
C PRO A 111 4.92 -20.09 8.22
N PRO A 112 3.77 -20.46 8.82
CA PRO A 112 2.49 -19.93 8.36
C PRO A 112 2.35 -18.40 8.42
N PHE A 113 2.97 -17.71 9.39
CA PHE A 113 2.86 -16.24 9.47
C PHE A 113 3.65 -15.54 8.36
N VAL A 114 4.80 -16.08 7.97
CA VAL A 114 5.56 -15.62 6.81
C VAL A 114 4.71 -15.77 5.55
N VAL A 115 4.09 -16.95 5.34
CA VAL A 115 3.21 -17.18 4.18
C VAL A 115 2.00 -16.25 4.17
N MET A 116 1.39 -15.98 5.32
CA MET A 116 0.28 -15.03 5.43
C MET A 116 0.72 -13.60 5.14
N HIS A 117 1.91 -13.19 5.61
CA HIS A 117 2.49 -11.89 5.31
C HIS A 117 2.76 -11.71 3.81
N GLU A 118 3.46 -12.66 3.18
CA GLU A 118 3.78 -12.61 1.75
C GLU A 118 2.51 -12.69 0.87
N GLY A 119 1.58 -13.58 1.22
CA GLY A 119 0.31 -13.72 0.52
C GLY A 119 -0.55 -12.46 0.61
N ASN A 120 -0.60 -11.82 1.78
CA ASN A 120 -1.33 -10.57 1.96
C ASN A 120 -0.64 -9.39 1.23
N ALA A 121 0.69 -9.37 1.11
CA ALA A 121 1.40 -8.39 0.27
C ALA A 121 0.97 -8.50 -1.20
N GLY A 122 0.90 -9.72 -1.74
CA GLY A 122 0.43 -9.96 -3.10
C GLY A 122 -1.02 -9.49 -3.31
N LEU A 123 -1.92 -9.77 -2.36
CA LEU A 123 -3.30 -9.28 -2.38
C LEU A 123 -3.38 -7.76 -2.32
N LEU A 124 -2.59 -7.12 -1.44
CA LEU A 124 -2.54 -5.67 -1.32
C LEU A 124 -2.06 -5.00 -2.60
N LEU A 125 -1.01 -5.55 -3.24
CA LEU A 125 -0.51 -5.06 -4.52
C LEU A 125 -1.57 -5.16 -5.62
N LEU A 126 -2.20 -6.34 -5.77
CA LEU A 126 -3.24 -6.55 -6.75
C LEU A 126 -4.43 -5.59 -6.52
N PHE A 127 -4.87 -5.47 -5.28
CA PHE A 127 -6.02 -4.65 -4.92
C PHE A 127 -5.75 -3.15 -5.12
N THR A 128 -4.56 -2.66 -4.76
CA THR A 128 -4.17 -1.27 -5.02
C THR A 128 -4.01 -0.96 -6.51
N ALA A 129 -3.56 -1.93 -7.32
CA ALA A 129 -3.55 -1.78 -8.77
C ALA A 129 -4.98 -1.64 -9.34
N PHE A 130 -5.92 -2.47 -8.88
CA PHE A 130 -7.34 -2.33 -9.25
C PHE A 130 -7.95 -1.01 -8.79
N LEU A 131 -7.63 -0.56 -7.57
CA LEU A 131 -8.04 0.73 -7.04
C LEU A 131 -7.57 1.89 -7.92
N ALA A 132 -6.29 1.90 -8.29
CA ALA A 132 -5.71 2.93 -9.14
C ALA A 132 -6.35 2.92 -10.54
N ALA A 133 -6.50 1.75 -11.16
CA ALA A 133 -7.14 1.59 -12.46
C ALA A 133 -8.59 2.08 -12.43
N TYR A 134 -9.36 1.69 -11.42
CA TYR A 134 -10.75 2.12 -11.28
C TYR A 134 -10.86 3.64 -11.02
N ALA A 135 -9.97 4.21 -10.18
CA ALA A 135 -9.92 5.65 -9.93
C ALA A 135 -9.62 6.46 -11.21
N LEU A 136 -8.75 5.94 -12.09
CA LEU A 136 -8.43 6.56 -13.38
C LEU A 136 -9.57 6.42 -14.39
N TYR A 137 -10.28 5.29 -14.36
CA TYR A 137 -11.44 5.07 -15.23
C TYR A 137 -12.62 6.00 -14.92
N GLN A 138 -12.78 6.40 -13.66
CA GLN A 138 -13.77 7.40 -13.26
C GLN A 138 -13.31 8.79 -13.73
N GLN A 139 -13.63 9.14 -14.98
CA GLN A 139 -13.43 10.50 -15.51
C GLN A 139 -14.24 11.52 -14.68
N PRO A 140 -13.75 12.76 -14.51
CA PRO A 140 -14.57 13.83 -13.94
C PRO A 140 -15.83 14.03 -14.80
N PRO A 141 -16.99 14.38 -14.20
CA PRO A 141 -18.20 14.64 -14.96
C PRO A 141 -17.92 15.63 -16.09
N ASN A 142 -18.22 15.23 -17.34
CA ASN A 142 -18.08 16.12 -18.50
C ASN A 142 -18.90 17.39 -18.22
N PRO A 143 -18.33 18.62 -18.36
CA PRO A 143 -19.12 19.83 -18.24
C PRO A 143 -20.31 19.73 -19.19
N ARG A 144 -21.53 19.82 -18.66
CA ARG A 144 -22.72 19.83 -19.51
C ARG A 144 -22.53 20.97 -20.52
N PRO A 145 -22.77 20.75 -21.82
CA PRO A 145 -22.72 21.85 -22.78
C PRO A 145 -23.64 22.94 -22.27
N ILE A 146 -23.10 24.15 -22.05
CA ILE A 146 -23.90 25.33 -21.72
C ILE A 146 -24.86 25.46 -22.89
N ARG A 147 -26.14 25.14 -22.64
CA ARG A 147 -27.17 25.35 -23.64
C ARG A 147 -27.30 26.85 -23.74
N ASN A 148 -26.64 27.45 -24.74
CA ASN A 148 -26.89 28.82 -25.12
C ASN A 148 -28.36 28.88 -25.55
N THR A 149 -29.23 29.20 -24.60
CA THR A 149 -30.56 29.71 -24.91
C THR A 149 -30.32 31.05 -25.59
N GLN A 150 -30.83 31.12 -26.81
CA GLN A 150 -30.67 32.16 -27.81
C GLN A 150 -30.76 33.58 -27.26
#